data_AF-A0AAU7PDX2-F1
#
_entry.id   AF-A0AAU7PDX2-F1
#
_cell.length_a   1.000
_cell.length_b   1.000
_cell.length_c   1.000
_cell.angle_alpha   90.00
_cell.angle_beta   90.00
_cell.angle_gamma   90.00
#
_symmetry.space_group_name_H-M   'P 1'
#
loop_
_entity.id
_entity.type
_entity.pdbx_description
1 polymer ?
#
loop_
_entity_poly.entity_id
_entity_poly.type
_entity_poly.pdbx_seq_one_letter_code
_entity_poly.pdbx_strand_id
1 'polypeptide(L)'
;MREPIFYGGESAFQFQYRDLAVEKYRGDDPWLERNRGFSIGEAQTIAEAMCMLMVEKATQLHAEAKRSGEPSATWLPAFEQHPDEIAARVNLPTDRIHAFLAAFTMRGDNAQFQSVGDFNALVESPFIPIGGERVLLFQSYSIYEALYDSPFYWMMGDENYRPTAAKHRGDFTETFAARRLEHVFGSKHVYQNVNMLRGKKEIVCEIDILVVFGDRLIVVQAKSKKLTLEARRGNDGQLRKDFAGAIQSSYDQAYLCADKIICGECRLVGSDSKEISLPYPPKEIFIFNVVSDHYPALAFQTRQYLKYKETAQIRSPFVMDVFLLDALTEMLDSPLRLLSYAKHRAENTQRIALSHEFTALSFHLKRNLWIESQYDMVLLDDDIAIDLDLAMMVRRDNVPGSPTPEGILTRFAGTLLQKLLKQVEQDPSSLSLELGLALLKLSEDSCRTIDKGLQFITRQTKADGKPHDFTVGGQGGGITFHCNVEPSEEAMAKLGGYCRLRKYTERAQQWIGISLNSEVNPQFGVLLDNEWEQSDEMDAATTELRKPMMPASFMQMMGSRRVHKVGRNDPCPCGSGRKFKKCCIDK
;
A
#
# COMPACT_ATOMS: atom_id res chain seq x y z
N MET A 1 16.31 -9.82 -20.98
CA MET A 1 15.03 -10.15 -20.31
C MET A 1 15.04 -11.46 -19.53
N ARG A 2 15.74 -12.52 -20.00
CA ARG A 2 15.80 -13.82 -19.30
C ARG A 2 16.28 -13.72 -17.85
N GLU A 3 17.40 -13.03 -17.62
CA GLU A 3 17.97 -12.89 -16.27
C GLU A 3 17.05 -12.14 -15.31
N PRO A 4 16.49 -10.94 -15.61
CA PRO A 4 15.52 -10.31 -14.71
C PRO A 4 14.24 -11.11 -14.45
N ILE A 5 13.79 -11.92 -15.42
CA ILE A 5 12.63 -12.81 -15.23
C ILE A 5 12.98 -13.95 -14.28
N PHE A 6 14.19 -14.51 -14.39
CA PHE A 6 14.61 -15.64 -13.57
C PHE A 6 15.05 -15.25 -12.16
N TYR A 7 15.79 -14.15 -12.04
CA TYR A 7 16.29 -13.63 -10.76
C TYR A 7 15.34 -12.62 -10.11
N GLY A 8 14.23 -12.28 -10.76
CA GLY A 8 13.23 -11.39 -10.18
C GLY A 8 12.57 -12.05 -8.97
N GLY A 9 12.45 -11.30 -7.87
CA GLY A 9 11.76 -11.78 -6.67
C GLY A 9 10.31 -12.17 -6.93
N GLU A 10 9.77 -13.02 -6.07
CA GLU A 10 8.37 -13.40 -6.08
C GLU A 10 7.48 -12.18 -5.85
N SER A 11 6.36 -12.08 -6.57
CA SER A 11 5.45 -10.92 -6.40
C SER A 11 4.26 -11.20 -5.49
N ALA A 12 4.22 -12.35 -4.82
CA ALA A 12 3.13 -12.73 -3.93
C ALA A 12 3.63 -13.50 -2.71
N PHE A 13 3.01 -13.23 -1.55
CA PHE A 13 3.16 -14.09 -0.39
C PHE A 13 2.35 -15.38 -0.57
N GLN A 14 2.80 -16.47 0.07
CA GLN A 14 2.11 -17.78 0.01
C GLN A 14 0.61 -17.68 0.36
N PHE A 15 0.26 -16.87 1.37
CA PHE A 15 -1.12 -16.70 1.82
C PHE A 15 -1.97 -15.95 0.80
N GLN A 16 -1.36 -15.08 -0.03
CA GLN A 16 -2.10 -14.37 -1.07
C GLN A 16 -2.53 -15.33 -2.16
N TYR A 17 -1.67 -16.26 -2.58
CA TYR A 17 -2.09 -17.31 -3.51
C TYR A 17 -3.20 -18.18 -2.91
N ARG A 18 -3.04 -18.62 -1.66
CA ARG A 18 -4.03 -19.40 -0.92
C ARG A 18 -5.40 -18.72 -0.87
N ASP A 19 -5.43 -17.47 -0.42
CA ASP A 19 -6.69 -16.75 -0.14
C ASP A 19 -7.32 -16.20 -1.43
N LEU A 20 -6.52 -15.64 -2.33
CA LEU A 20 -7.02 -15.04 -3.57
C LEU A 20 -7.43 -16.08 -4.61
N ALA A 21 -6.95 -17.33 -4.54
CA ALA A 21 -7.40 -18.40 -5.42
C ALA A 21 -8.91 -18.64 -5.26
N VAL A 22 -9.40 -18.63 -4.01
CA VAL A 22 -10.83 -18.81 -3.74
C VAL A 22 -11.64 -17.66 -4.29
N GLU A 23 -11.22 -16.42 -4.07
CA GLU A 23 -11.94 -15.27 -4.60
C GLU A 23 -11.98 -15.25 -6.13
N LYS A 24 -10.87 -15.65 -6.76
CA LYS A 24 -10.72 -15.70 -8.21
C LYS A 24 -11.60 -16.76 -8.88
N TYR A 25 -11.74 -17.94 -8.27
CA TYR A 25 -12.37 -19.10 -8.91
C TYR A 25 -13.69 -19.56 -8.29
N ARG A 26 -14.20 -18.90 -7.25
CA ARG A 26 -15.51 -19.28 -6.66
C ARG A 26 -16.66 -19.25 -7.69
N GLY A 27 -16.62 -18.32 -8.64
CA GLY A 27 -17.58 -18.27 -9.76
C GLY A 27 -17.51 -19.50 -10.68
N ASP A 28 -16.39 -20.22 -10.66
CA ASP A 28 -16.10 -21.39 -11.46
C ASP A 28 -16.31 -22.72 -10.70
N ASP A 29 -16.74 -22.68 -9.44
CA ASP A 29 -16.98 -23.89 -8.62
C ASP A 29 -17.86 -24.93 -9.32
N PRO A 30 -18.98 -24.58 -10.01
CA PRO A 30 -19.77 -25.56 -10.74
C PRO A 30 -19.00 -26.28 -11.85
N TRP A 31 -18.01 -25.61 -12.45
CA TRP A 31 -17.13 -26.22 -13.45
C TRP A 31 -16.07 -27.09 -12.78
N LEU A 32 -15.44 -26.61 -11.70
CA LEU A 32 -14.42 -27.34 -10.94
C LEU A 32 -15.00 -28.62 -10.33
N GLU A 33 -16.16 -28.57 -9.71
CA GLU A 33 -16.81 -29.73 -9.12
C GLU A 33 -17.11 -30.81 -10.17
N ARG A 34 -17.58 -30.40 -11.35
CA ARG A 34 -17.93 -31.32 -12.44
C ARG A 34 -16.69 -31.94 -13.10
N ASN A 35 -15.64 -31.14 -13.33
CA ASN A 35 -14.51 -31.54 -14.16
C ASN A 35 -13.28 -31.97 -13.36
N ARG A 36 -13.18 -31.58 -12.09
CA ARG A 36 -12.06 -31.85 -11.20
C ARG A 36 -12.47 -32.52 -9.89
N GLY A 37 -13.77 -32.57 -9.58
CA GLY A 37 -14.28 -33.32 -8.44
C GLY A 37 -14.17 -32.60 -7.11
N PHE A 38 -13.94 -31.29 -7.09
CA PHE A 38 -13.90 -30.45 -5.89
C PHE A 38 -14.19 -28.98 -6.24
N SER A 39 -14.63 -28.19 -5.27
CA SER A 39 -14.69 -26.73 -5.33
C SER A 39 -13.35 -26.10 -4.95
N ILE A 40 -13.12 -24.83 -5.31
CA ILE A 40 -11.86 -24.14 -4.97
C ILE A 40 -11.69 -23.98 -3.44
N GLY A 41 -12.79 -23.83 -2.69
CA GLY A 41 -12.74 -23.75 -1.22
C GLY A 41 -12.34 -25.06 -0.56
N GLU A 42 -12.82 -26.20 -1.09
CA GLU A 42 -12.36 -27.52 -0.66
C GLU A 42 -10.88 -27.72 -1.00
N ALA A 43 -10.44 -27.30 -2.18
CA ALA A 43 -9.04 -27.35 -2.60
C ALA A 43 -8.11 -26.54 -1.67
N GLN A 44 -8.52 -25.32 -1.28
CA GLN A 44 -7.81 -24.51 -0.28
C GLN A 44 -7.69 -25.27 1.05
N THR A 45 -8.81 -25.80 1.54
CA THR A 45 -8.88 -26.52 2.83
C THR A 45 -7.94 -27.73 2.84
N ILE A 46 -7.89 -28.47 1.74
CA ILE A 46 -6.99 -29.63 1.59
C ILE A 46 -5.53 -29.17 1.54
N ALA A 47 -5.19 -28.15 0.74
CA ALA A 47 -3.83 -27.61 0.64
C ALA A 47 -3.30 -27.10 1.99
N GLU A 48 -4.14 -26.40 2.76
CA GLU A 48 -3.81 -25.96 4.12
C GLU A 48 -3.52 -27.13 5.05
N ALA A 49 -4.37 -28.17 5.04
CA ALA A 49 -4.15 -29.38 5.83
C ALA A 49 -2.84 -30.08 5.48
N MET A 50 -2.50 -30.20 4.20
CA MET A 50 -1.22 -30.77 3.75
C MET A 50 -0.03 -29.95 4.27
N CYS A 51 -0.08 -28.62 4.17
CA CYS A 51 0.99 -27.76 4.67
C CYS A 51 1.16 -27.87 6.19
N MET A 52 0.06 -27.94 6.95
CA MET A 52 0.12 -28.17 8.40
C MET A 52 0.73 -29.54 8.74
N LEU A 53 0.33 -30.60 8.02
CA LEU A 53 0.89 -31.94 8.19
C LEU A 53 2.41 -31.96 7.95
N MET A 54 2.90 -31.23 6.94
CA MET A 54 4.35 -31.11 6.69
C MET A 54 5.10 -30.54 7.89
N VAL A 55 4.58 -29.45 8.48
CA VAL A 55 5.19 -28.80 9.65
C VAL A 55 5.19 -29.72 10.87
N GLU A 56 4.09 -30.42 11.10
CA GLU A 56 3.96 -31.36 12.22
C GLU A 56 4.89 -32.56 12.08
N LYS A 57 4.93 -33.19 10.91
CA LYS A 57 5.84 -34.32 10.64
C LYS A 57 7.30 -33.89 10.77
N ALA A 58 7.67 -32.72 10.27
CA ALA A 58 9.01 -32.16 10.45
C ALA A 58 9.34 -31.93 11.94
N THR A 59 8.39 -31.40 12.71
CA THR A 59 8.58 -31.17 14.16
C THR A 59 8.70 -32.49 14.93
N GLN A 60 7.93 -33.51 14.56
CA GLN A 60 8.02 -34.85 15.15
C GLN A 60 9.38 -35.49 14.87
N LEU A 61 9.83 -35.49 13.61
CA LEU A 61 11.16 -36.00 13.23
C LEU A 61 12.29 -35.25 13.96
N HIS A 62 12.18 -33.93 14.08
CA HIS A 62 13.15 -33.13 14.85
C HIS A 62 13.17 -33.53 16.32
N ALA A 63 12.00 -33.71 16.94
CA ALA A 63 11.88 -34.12 18.33
C ALA A 63 12.44 -35.55 18.55
N GLU A 64 12.23 -36.46 17.60
CA GLU A 64 12.77 -37.82 17.64
C GLU A 64 14.29 -37.86 17.52
N ALA A 65 14.86 -37.12 16.57
CA ALA A 65 16.30 -36.98 16.44
C ALA A 65 16.93 -36.42 17.73
N LYS A 66 16.27 -35.42 18.34
CA LYS A 66 16.71 -34.85 19.62
C LYS A 66 16.62 -35.84 20.78
N ARG A 67 15.58 -36.68 20.84
CA ARG A 67 15.40 -37.71 21.89
C ARG A 67 16.39 -38.87 21.77
N SER A 68 16.67 -39.30 20.54
CA SER A 68 17.61 -40.39 20.27
C SER A 68 19.07 -39.97 20.39
N GLY A 69 19.36 -38.67 20.28
CA GLY A 69 20.73 -38.15 20.25
C GLY A 69 21.43 -38.36 18.90
N GLU A 70 20.72 -38.89 17.91
CA GLU A 70 21.21 -39.16 16.57
C GLU A 70 20.40 -38.33 15.55
N PRO A 71 21.03 -37.75 14.52
CA PRO A 71 20.31 -37.08 13.44
C PRO A 71 19.35 -38.05 12.74
N SER A 72 18.20 -37.55 12.29
CA SER A 72 17.31 -38.37 11.44
C SER A 72 18.06 -38.80 10.18
N ALA A 73 17.97 -40.09 9.83
CA ALA A 73 18.58 -40.63 8.61
C ALA A 73 18.03 -39.98 7.33
N THR A 74 16.79 -39.47 7.37
CA THR A 74 16.16 -38.74 6.29
C THR A 74 15.06 -37.80 6.81
N TRP A 75 14.81 -36.72 6.07
CA TRP A 75 13.67 -35.82 6.30
C TRP A 75 12.52 -36.08 5.32
N LEU A 76 12.69 -37.01 4.38
CA LEU A 76 11.70 -37.29 3.32
C LEU A 76 10.28 -37.56 3.87
N PRO A 77 10.09 -38.30 4.98
CA PRO A 77 8.74 -38.54 5.52
C PRO A 77 7.98 -37.27 5.91
N ALA A 78 8.65 -36.14 6.18
CA ALA A 78 7.98 -34.87 6.43
C ALA A 78 7.25 -34.31 5.20
N PHE A 79 7.68 -34.70 4.01
CA PHE A 79 7.13 -34.24 2.73
C PHE A 79 6.12 -35.22 2.13
N GLU A 80 6.00 -36.42 2.71
CA GLU A 80 5.04 -37.44 2.28
C GLU A 80 3.61 -37.09 2.73
N GLN A 81 2.65 -37.31 1.84
CA GLN A 81 1.23 -37.02 2.07
C GLN A 81 0.41 -38.26 1.73
N HIS A 82 -0.45 -38.68 2.65
CA HIS A 82 -1.40 -39.76 2.46
C HIS A 82 -2.84 -39.23 2.54
N PRO A 83 -3.77 -39.67 1.66
CA PRO A 83 -5.16 -39.21 1.68
C PRO A 83 -5.84 -39.40 3.04
N ASP A 84 -5.61 -40.53 3.72
CA ASP A 84 -6.17 -40.76 5.07
C ASP A 84 -5.69 -39.76 6.13
N GLU A 85 -4.43 -39.32 6.08
CA GLU A 85 -3.90 -38.33 7.03
C GLU A 85 -4.54 -36.96 6.79
N ILE A 86 -4.76 -36.62 5.52
CA ILE A 86 -5.48 -35.41 5.12
C ILE A 86 -6.93 -35.50 5.59
N ALA A 87 -7.61 -36.62 5.32
CA ALA A 87 -9.01 -36.87 5.70
C ALA A 87 -9.22 -36.80 7.22
N ALA A 88 -8.22 -37.18 8.02
CA ALA A 88 -8.28 -37.03 9.47
C ALA A 88 -8.26 -35.56 9.95
N ARG A 89 -7.90 -34.60 9.08
CA ARG A 89 -7.80 -33.17 9.38
C ARG A 89 -8.89 -32.32 8.75
N VAL A 90 -9.47 -32.78 7.66
CA VAL A 90 -10.51 -32.05 6.94
C VAL A 90 -11.83 -32.79 7.02
N ASN A 91 -12.92 -32.07 7.27
CA ASN A 91 -14.27 -32.64 7.24
C ASN A 91 -14.79 -32.71 5.80
N LEU A 92 -14.10 -33.46 4.93
CA LEU A 92 -14.44 -33.61 3.51
C LEU A 92 -14.54 -35.09 3.12
N PRO A 93 -15.41 -35.44 2.16
CA PRO A 93 -15.47 -36.80 1.62
C PRO A 93 -14.13 -37.22 0.99
N THR A 94 -13.74 -38.48 1.20
CA THR A 94 -12.45 -39.01 0.74
C THR A 94 -12.27 -38.92 -0.78
N ASP A 95 -13.34 -39.09 -1.55
CA ASP A 95 -13.33 -38.92 -3.01
C ASP A 95 -12.92 -37.51 -3.46
N ARG A 96 -13.29 -36.47 -2.69
CA ARG A 96 -12.83 -35.08 -2.94
C ARG A 96 -11.32 -34.96 -2.76
N ILE A 97 -10.77 -35.58 -1.73
CA ILE A 97 -9.34 -35.57 -1.43
C ILE A 97 -8.56 -36.29 -2.53
N HIS A 98 -9.02 -37.47 -2.96
CA HIS A 98 -8.39 -38.18 -4.07
C HIS A 98 -8.45 -37.39 -5.37
N ALA A 99 -9.59 -36.73 -5.65
CA ALA A 99 -9.75 -35.91 -6.84
C ALA A 99 -8.77 -34.71 -6.83
N PHE A 100 -8.61 -34.06 -5.68
CA PHE A 100 -7.63 -32.99 -5.48
C PHE A 100 -6.19 -33.49 -5.70
N LEU A 101 -5.78 -34.56 -5.03
CA LEU A 101 -4.44 -35.13 -5.19
C LEU A 101 -4.18 -35.51 -6.65
N ALA A 102 -5.14 -36.14 -7.31
CA ALA A 102 -5.02 -36.54 -8.72
C ALA A 102 -4.92 -35.34 -9.69
N ALA A 103 -5.56 -34.22 -9.37
CA ALA A 103 -5.53 -33.01 -10.21
C ALA A 103 -4.18 -32.28 -10.18
N PHE A 104 -3.47 -32.35 -9.05
CA PHE A 104 -2.17 -31.68 -8.83
C PHE A 104 -0.97 -32.64 -8.87
N THR A 105 -1.18 -33.92 -9.15
CA THR A 105 -0.11 -34.91 -9.34
C THR A 105 0.47 -34.82 -10.73
N MET A 106 1.79 -34.62 -10.80
CA MET A 106 2.54 -34.61 -12.04
C MET A 106 2.39 -35.95 -12.76
N ARG A 107 2.05 -35.90 -14.05
CA ARG A 107 1.98 -37.07 -14.93
C ARG A 107 3.17 -37.07 -15.88
N GLY A 108 3.84 -38.20 -16.00
CA GLY A 108 5.03 -38.33 -16.86
C GLY A 108 6.32 -37.89 -16.17
N ASP A 109 7.27 -37.41 -16.96
CA ASP A 109 8.53 -36.84 -16.48
C ASP A 109 8.62 -35.34 -16.82
N ASN A 110 9.61 -34.66 -16.23
CA ASN A 110 9.88 -33.25 -16.49
C ASN A 110 11.03 -33.08 -17.51
N ALA A 111 11.18 -34.01 -18.46
CA ALA A 111 12.34 -34.06 -19.36
C ALA A 111 12.44 -32.88 -20.35
N GLN A 112 11.34 -32.14 -20.55
CA GLN A 112 11.31 -30.90 -21.31
C GLN A 112 12.00 -29.73 -20.59
N PHE A 113 12.22 -29.83 -19.27
CA PHE A 113 12.93 -28.82 -18.51
C PHE A 113 14.44 -29.00 -18.68
N GLN A 114 15.01 -28.38 -19.71
CA GLN A 114 16.44 -28.51 -20.06
C GLN A 114 17.24 -27.23 -19.78
N SER A 115 16.54 -26.12 -19.58
CA SER A 115 17.11 -24.82 -19.33
C SER A 115 16.28 -24.03 -18.32
N VAL A 116 16.93 -23.03 -17.73
CA VAL A 116 16.42 -22.18 -16.64
C VAL A 116 15.12 -21.41 -16.99
N GLY A 117 14.78 -21.27 -18.27
CA GLY A 117 13.55 -20.63 -18.74
C GLY A 117 12.48 -21.60 -19.25
N ASP A 118 12.72 -22.90 -19.18
CA ASP A 118 11.75 -23.89 -19.62
C ASP A 118 10.58 -24.02 -18.65
N PHE A 119 9.46 -24.48 -19.19
CA PHE A 119 8.29 -24.79 -18.38
C PHE A 119 8.61 -25.96 -17.44
N ASN A 120 8.48 -25.69 -16.14
CA ASN A 120 8.63 -26.70 -15.10
C ASN A 120 7.24 -27.28 -14.75
N ALA A 121 7.03 -28.56 -15.02
CA ALA A 121 5.75 -29.22 -14.75
C ALA A 121 5.33 -29.19 -13.27
N LEU A 122 6.29 -29.09 -12.35
CA LEU A 122 6.02 -29.00 -10.91
C LEU A 122 5.38 -27.68 -10.49
N VAL A 123 5.40 -26.63 -11.33
CA VAL A 123 4.69 -25.37 -11.07
C VAL A 123 3.18 -25.55 -11.20
N GLU A 124 2.73 -26.35 -12.17
CA GLU A 124 1.29 -26.62 -12.35
C GLU A 124 0.81 -27.84 -11.54
N SER A 125 1.69 -28.81 -11.30
CA SER A 125 1.38 -30.07 -10.64
C SER A 125 2.49 -30.44 -9.65
N PRO A 126 2.48 -29.85 -8.45
CA PRO A 126 3.61 -29.92 -7.52
C PRO A 126 3.77 -31.28 -6.82
N PHE A 127 2.81 -32.21 -6.98
CA PHE A 127 2.85 -33.49 -6.30
C PHE A 127 3.59 -34.55 -7.13
N ILE A 128 4.53 -35.25 -6.48
CA ILE A 128 5.28 -36.36 -7.09
C ILE A 128 4.75 -37.69 -6.53
N PRO A 129 4.26 -38.62 -7.37
CA PRO A 129 3.72 -39.89 -6.89
C PRO A 129 4.84 -40.82 -6.42
N ILE A 130 4.66 -41.46 -5.26
CA ILE A 130 5.61 -42.44 -4.69
C ILE A 130 4.99 -43.82 -4.44
N GLY A 131 3.79 -44.07 -4.99
CA GLY A 131 3.07 -45.34 -4.90
C GLY A 131 2.27 -45.51 -3.61
N GLY A 132 1.28 -46.41 -3.64
CA GLY A 132 0.37 -46.63 -2.51
C GLY A 132 -0.45 -45.39 -2.15
N GLU A 133 -0.96 -44.68 -3.16
CA GLU A 133 -1.76 -43.43 -3.04
C GLU A 133 -1.05 -42.24 -2.38
N ARG A 134 0.24 -42.40 -2.05
CA ARG A 134 1.07 -41.33 -1.49
C ARG A 134 1.65 -40.43 -2.56
N VAL A 135 1.80 -39.16 -2.17
CA VAL A 135 2.52 -38.16 -2.95
C VAL A 135 3.54 -37.43 -2.09
N LEU A 136 4.57 -36.87 -2.73
CA LEU A 136 5.50 -35.92 -2.12
C LEU A 136 5.09 -34.49 -2.47
N LEU A 137 5.11 -33.61 -1.47
CA LEU A 137 5.04 -32.16 -1.61
C LEU A 137 6.25 -31.55 -0.90
N PHE A 138 7.18 -30.97 -1.66
CA PHE A 138 8.43 -30.45 -1.09
C PHE A 138 8.34 -29.03 -0.55
N GLN A 139 7.48 -28.19 -1.13
CA GLN A 139 7.38 -26.78 -0.77
C GLN A 139 5.91 -26.38 -0.57
N SER A 140 5.58 -25.78 0.58
CA SER A 140 4.24 -25.24 0.84
C SER A 140 3.84 -24.17 -0.18
N TYR A 141 4.80 -23.34 -0.61
CA TYR A 141 4.58 -22.31 -1.61
C TYR A 141 4.02 -22.89 -2.92
N SER A 142 4.64 -23.97 -3.42
CA SER A 142 4.32 -24.55 -4.72
C SER A 142 2.88 -25.06 -4.84
N ILE A 143 2.26 -25.54 -3.75
CA ILE A 143 0.84 -25.93 -3.81
C ILE A 143 -0.09 -24.73 -3.83
N TYR A 144 0.23 -23.64 -3.13
CA TYR A 144 -0.61 -22.44 -3.19
C TYR A 144 -0.46 -21.72 -4.52
N GLU A 145 0.75 -21.62 -5.06
CA GLU A 145 0.96 -21.11 -6.42
C GLU A 145 0.17 -21.93 -7.45
N ALA A 146 0.29 -23.27 -7.41
CA ALA A 146 -0.47 -24.15 -8.29
C ALA A 146 -2.00 -24.00 -8.09
N LEU A 147 -2.47 -23.84 -6.85
CA LEU A 147 -3.89 -23.61 -6.56
C LEU A 147 -4.41 -22.32 -7.22
N TYR A 148 -3.57 -21.28 -7.29
CA TYR A 148 -3.90 -20.01 -7.92
C TYR A 148 -3.78 -20.05 -9.46
N ASP A 149 -2.83 -20.81 -10.00
CA ASP A 149 -2.47 -20.79 -11.43
C ASP A 149 -3.06 -21.94 -12.25
N SER A 150 -3.10 -23.16 -11.73
CA SER A 150 -3.52 -24.35 -12.50
C SER A 150 -4.98 -24.33 -12.99
N PRO A 151 -5.98 -23.86 -12.20
CA PRO A 151 -7.36 -23.78 -12.66
C PRO A 151 -7.55 -22.95 -13.95
N PHE A 152 -6.73 -21.90 -14.12
CA PHE A 152 -6.73 -21.13 -15.36
C PHE A 152 -6.43 -21.99 -16.58
N TYR A 153 -5.35 -22.80 -16.56
CA TYR A 153 -4.98 -23.61 -17.71
C TYR A 153 -6.04 -24.68 -18.02
N TRP A 154 -6.62 -25.27 -16.98
CA TRP A 154 -7.69 -26.26 -17.10
C TRP A 154 -8.92 -25.71 -17.82
N MET A 155 -9.38 -24.52 -17.42
CA MET A 155 -10.58 -23.89 -17.97
C MET A 155 -10.32 -23.25 -19.33
N MET A 156 -9.14 -22.68 -19.55
CA MET A 156 -8.78 -22.14 -20.86
C MET A 156 -8.59 -23.24 -21.92
N GLY A 157 -8.28 -24.46 -21.49
CA GLY A 157 -8.27 -25.65 -22.34
C GLY A 157 -9.66 -26.14 -22.76
N ASP A 158 -10.71 -25.81 -22.00
CA ASP A 158 -12.11 -26.11 -22.34
C ASP A 158 -12.68 -25.04 -23.27
N GLU A 159 -12.79 -25.34 -24.56
CA GLU A 159 -13.26 -24.37 -25.56
C GLU A 159 -14.66 -23.82 -25.27
N ASN A 160 -15.53 -24.61 -24.65
CA ASN A 160 -16.91 -24.21 -24.36
C ASN A 160 -16.98 -23.31 -23.12
N TYR A 161 -16.06 -23.48 -22.17
CA TYR A 161 -16.04 -22.71 -20.92
C TYR A 161 -15.10 -21.51 -20.94
N ARG A 162 -14.11 -21.51 -21.85
CA ARG A 162 -13.10 -20.44 -22.01
C ARG A 162 -13.68 -19.02 -21.97
N PRO A 163 -14.80 -18.67 -22.65
CA PRO A 163 -15.35 -17.31 -22.58
C PRO A 163 -15.82 -16.93 -21.17
N THR A 164 -16.44 -17.88 -20.45
CA THR A 164 -16.90 -17.68 -19.07
C THR A 164 -15.73 -17.49 -18.12
N ALA A 165 -14.73 -18.38 -18.19
CA ALA A 165 -13.52 -18.28 -17.36
C ALA A 165 -12.74 -16.97 -17.62
N ALA A 166 -12.63 -16.54 -18.88
CA ALA A 166 -12.00 -15.27 -19.23
C ALA A 166 -12.75 -14.07 -18.63
N LYS A 167 -14.08 -14.10 -18.64
CA LYS A 167 -14.93 -13.08 -18.02
C LYS A 167 -14.73 -13.05 -16.50
N HIS A 168 -14.89 -14.18 -15.81
CA HIS A 168 -14.72 -14.26 -14.36
C HIS A 168 -13.35 -13.75 -13.89
N ARG A 169 -12.29 -14.00 -14.66
CA ARG A 169 -10.96 -13.49 -14.36
C ARG A 169 -10.84 -11.97 -14.51
N GLY A 170 -11.50 -11.39 -15.52
CA GLY A 170 -11.63 -9.93 -15.65
C GLY A 170 -12.38 -9.35 -14.44
N ASP A 171 -13.57 -9.87 -14.18
CA ASP A 171 -14.46 -9.47 -13.08
C ASP A 171 -13.73 -9.54 -11.72
N PHE A 172 -12.94 -10.60 -11.48
CA PHE A 172 -12.11 -10.74 -10.27
C PHE A 172 -11.14 -9.57 -10.10
N THR A 173 -10.42 -9.20 -11.16
CA THR A 173 -9.36 -8.18 -11.07
C THR A 173 -9.94 -6.81 -10.73
N GLU A 174 -11.04 -6.46 -11.40
CA GLU A 174 -11.77 -5.21 -11.18
C GLU A 174 -12.40 -5.18 -9.79
N THR A 175 -13.14 -6.22 -9.42
CA THR A 175 -13.84 -6.29 -8.13
C THR A 175 -12.85 -6.30 -6.97
N PHE A 176 -11.75 -7.07 -7.08
CA PHE A 176 -10.70 -7.12 -6.08
C PHE A 176 -10.08 -5.75 -5.87
N ALA A 177 -9.62 -5.11 -6.95
CA ALA A 177 -8.98 -3.81 -6.87
C ALA A 177 -9.92 -2.74 -6.30
N ALA A 178 -11.19 -2.75 -6.72
CA ALA A 178 -12.19 -1.83 -6.20
C ALA A 178 -12.40 -2.03 -4.69
N ARG A 179 -12.59 -3.27 -4.23
CA ARG A 179 -12.73 -3.58 -2.81
C ARG A 179 -11.52 -3.15 -1.98
N ARG A 180 -10.29 -3.35 -2.48
CA ARG A 180 -9.07 -2.89 -1.81
C ARG A 180 -9.01 -1.37 -1.69
N LEU A 181 -9.44 -0.65 -2.73
CA LEU A 181 -9.52 0.82 -2.70
C LEU A 181 -10.68 1.31 -1.83
N GLU A 182 -11.83 0.63 -1.81
CA GLU A 182 -12.95 0.92 -0.92
C GLU A 182 -12.58 0.77 0.55
N HIS A 183 -11.72 -0.20 0.89
CA HIS A 183 -11.19 -0.34 2.24
C HIS A 183 -10.44 0.92 2.69
N VAL A 184 -9.69 1.56 1.80
CA VAL A 184 -8.88 2.75 2.09
C VAL A 184 -9.72 4.03 2.00
N PHE A 185 -10.44 4.23 0.91
CA PHE A 185 -11.15 5.48 0.60
C PHE A 185 -12.60 5.51 1.06
N GLY A 186 -13.19 4.36 1.40
CA GLY A 186 -14.61 4.20 1.65
C GLY A 186 -15.44 4.11 0.36
N SER A 187 -16.52 3.32 0.40
CA SER A 187 -17.36 3.04 -0.77
C SER A 187 -17.99 4.27 -1.43
N LYS A 188 -18.23 5.35 -0.69
CA LYS A 188 -18.73 6.63 -1.25
C LYS A 188 -17.73 7.35 -2.16
N HIS A 189 -16.46 6.95 -2.16
CA HIS A 189 -15.38 7.59 -2.91
C HIS A 189 -14.85 6.71 -4.06
N VAL A 190 -15.36 5.49 -4.22
CA VAL A 190 -14.88 4.53 -5.23
C VAL A 190 -16.05 4.15 -6.14
N TYR A 191 -15.82 4.26 -7.44
CA TYR A 191 -16.82 4.01 -8.47
C TYR A 191 -16.29 3.00 -9.46
N GLN A 192 -17.06 1.95 -9.74
CA GLN A 192 -16.69 0.90 -10.70
C GLN A 192 -17.42 1.12 -12.03
N ASN A 193 -16.81 0.68 -13.13
CA ASN A 193 -17.39 0.69 -14.48
C ASN A 193 -17.94 2.07 -14.88
N VAL A 194 -17.08 3.08 -14.83
CA VAL A 194 -17.44 4.48 -15.10
C VAL A 194 -17.33 4.79 -16.59
N ASN A 195 -18.46 5.19 -17.17
CA ASN A 195 -18.55 5.64 -18.56
C ASN A 195 -18.32 7.15 -18.66
N MET A 196 -17.45 7.57 -19.57
CA MET A 196 -17.24 8.97 -19.91
C MET A 196 -18.08 9.34 -21.14
N LEU A 197 -19.14 10.11 -20.93
CA LEU A 197 -20.10 10.46 -21.97
C LEU A 197 -19.86 11.85 -22.54
N ARG A 198 -19.69 11.94 -23.86
CA ARG A 198 -19.81 13.20 -24.60
C ARG A 198 -21.27 13.35 -25.08
N GLY A 199 -21.89 14.47 -24.71
CA GLY A 199 -23.31 14.68 -24.99
C GLY A 199 -24.22 13.65 -24.29
N LYS A 200 -25.20 13.10 -25.03
CA LYS A 200 -26.24 12.23 -24.44
C LYS A 200 -25.91 10.73 -24.42
N LYS A 201 -25.12 10.21 -25.37
CA LYS A 201 -24.94 8.76 -25.55
C LYS A 201 -23.57 8.31 -26.03
N GLU A 202 -22.68 9.22 -26.44
CA GLU A 202 -21.37 8.82 -26.97
C GLU A 202 -20.44 8.49 -25.81
N ILE A 203 -20.12 7.21 -25.63
CA ILE A 203 -19.06 6.77 -24.70
C ILE A 203 -17.72 7.05 -25.38
N VAL A 204 -16.95 7.98 -24.82
CA VAL A 204 -15.63 8.35 -25.31
C VAL A 204 -14.58 7.37 -24.79
N CYS A 205 -14.70 6.98 -23.53
CA CYS A 205 -13.84 6.02 -22.86
C CYS A 205 -14.50 5.49 -21.59
N GLU A 206 -13.97 4.39 -21.08
CA GLU A 206 -14.44 3.68 -19.89
C GLU A 206 -13.30 3.58 -18.88
N ILE A 207 -13.63 3.76 -17.60
CA ILE A 207 -12.73 3.63 -16.47
C ILE A 207 -13.22 2.46 -15.62
N ASP A 208 -12.38 1.45 -15.44
CA ASP A 208 -12.74 0.27 -14.64
C ASP A 208 -13.03 0.67 -13.19
N ILE A 209 -12.15 1.49 -12.59
CA ILE A 209 -12.36 2.04 -11.24
C ILE A 209 -11.88 3.49 -11.17
N LEU A 210 -12.75 4.37 -10.68
CA LEU A 210 -12.44 5.77 -10.39
C LEU A 210 -12.54 6.01 -8.88
N VAL A 211 -11.45 6.48 -8.28
CA VAL A 211 -11.46 7.03 -6.91
C VAL A 211 -11.57 8.55 -6.98
N VAL A 212 -12.51 9.13 -6.24
CA VAL A 212 -12.68 10.58 -6.08
C VAL A 212 -12.56 10.94 -4.61
N PHE A 213 -11.39 11.44 -4.21
CA PHE A 213 -11.11 11.85 -2.83
C PHE A 213 -10.71 13.33 -2.79
N GLY A 214 -11.71 14.21 -2.64
CA GLY A 214 -11.50 15.64 -2.73
C GLY A 214 -11.16 16.08 -4.15
N ASP A 215 -10.04 16.76 -4.30
CA ASP A 215 -9.43 17.19 -5.56
C ASP A 215 -8.34 16.19 -6.05
N ARG A 216 -8.23 15.01 -5.42
CA ARG A 216 -7.31 13.92 -5.80
C ARG A 216 -8.10 12.77 -6.41
N LEU A 217 -7.71 12.37 -7.60
CA LEU A 217 -8.36 11.28 -8.34
C LEU A 217 -7.39 10.13 -8.58
N ILE A 218 -7.90 8.90 -8.57
CA ILE A 218 -7.16 7.72 -9.05
C ILE A 218 -7.97 7.08 -10.16
N VAL A 219 -7.39 7.00 -11.36
CA VAL A 219 -7.94 6.30 -12.52
C VAL A 219 -7.26 4.94 -12.59
N VAL A 220 -8.04 3.87 -12.38
CA VAL A 220 -7.54 2.51 -12.42
C VAL A 220 -7.99 1.82 -13.70
N GLN A 221 -7.06 1.12 -14.33
CA GLN A 221 -7.33 0.18 -15.42
C GLN A 221 -6.81 -1.20 -15.01
N ALA A 222 -7.73 -2.14 -14.84
CA ALA A 222 -7.47 -3.52 -14.47
C ALA A 222 -7.35 -4.38 -15.74
N LYS A 223 -6.37 -5.28 -15.79
CA LYS A 223 -6.20 -6.21 -16.91
C LYS A 223 -5.87 -7.62 -16.43
N SER A 224 -6.60 -8.57 -17.00
CA SER A 224 -6.37 -10.00 -16.79
C SER A 224 -5.58 -10.63 -17.93
N LYS A 225 -4.45 -10.05 -18.34
CA LYS A 225 -3.59 -10.65 -19.38
C LYS A 225 -2.29 -11.18 -18.77
N LYS A 226 -2.00 -12.48 -18.95
CA LYS A 226 -0.73 -13.11 -18.56
C LYS A 226 0.30 -13.00 -19.70
N LEU A 227 1.59 -13.07 -19.36
CA LEU A 227 2.65 -13.37 -20.33
C LEU A 227 2.46 -14.79 -20.91
N THR A 228 2.69 -14.93 -22.21
CA THR A 228 2.73 -16.24 -22.87
C THR A 228 3.96 -17.05 -22.44
N LEU A 229 3.90 -18.39 -22.55
CA LEU A 229 5.03 -19.28 -22.26
C LEU A 229 6.28 -18.91 -23.10
N GLU A 230 6.09 -18.54 -24.36
CA GLU A 230 7.17 -18.10 -25.24
C GLU A 230 7.80 -16.78 -24.78
N ALA A 231 7.01 -15.83 -24.26
CA ALA A 231 7.55 -14.63 -23.63
C ALA A 231 8.34 -14.96 -22.34
N ARG A 232 7.85 -15.90 -21.51
CA ARG A 232 8.55 -16.37 -20.30
C ARG A 232 9.90 -17.01 -20.62
N ARG A 233 10.02 -17.72 -21.75
CA ARG A 233 11.30 -18.25 -22.30
C ARG A 233 12.26 -17.16 -22.80
N GLY A 234 11.91 -15.89 -22.66
CA GLY A 234 12.73 -14.75 -23.03
C GLY A 234 12.73 -14.44 -24.53
N ASN A 235 11.66 -14.80 -25.26
CA ASN A 235 11.45 -14.29 -26.60
C ASN A 235 11.10 -12.79 -26.53
N ASP A 236 12.10 -11.93 -26.73
CA ASP A 236 11.95 -10.47 -26.59
C ASP A 236 10.84 -9.88 -27.49
N GLY A 237 10.63 -10.43 -28.68
CA GLY A 237 9.58 -9.97 -29.60
C GLY A 237 8.18 -10.26 -29.07
N GLN A 238 7.95 -11.47 -28.55
CA GLN A 238 6.68 -11.85 -27.94
C GLN A 238 6.46 -11.11 -26.62
N LEU A 239 7.51 -10.95 -25.81
CA LEU A 239 7.47 -10.24 -24.54
C LEU A 239 7.04 -8.78 -24.73
N ARG A 240 7.59 -8.07 -25.73
CA ARG A 240 7.15 -6.70 -26.04
C ARG A 240 5.70 -6.62 -26.48
N LYS A 241 5.20 -7.59 -27.26
CA LYS A 241 3.79 -7.65 -27.69
C LYS A 241 2.86 -7.93 -26.51
N ASP A 242 3.24 -8.85 -25.64
CA ASP A 242 2.46 -9.19 -24.45
C ASP A 242 2.41 -7.99 -23.50
N PHE A 243 3.55 -7.35 -23.24
CA PHE A 243 3.65 -6.11 -22.44
C PHE A 243 2.79 -4.98 -23.03
N ALA A 244 2.89 -4.74 -24.33
CA ALA A 244 2.11 -3.70 -24.99
C ALA A 244 0.59 -3.95 -24.84
N GLY A 245 0.16 -5.21 -24.96
CA GLY A 245 -1.25 -5.57 -24.84
C GLY A 245 -1.78 -5.62 -23.40
N ALA A 246 -0.91 -5.84 -22.40
CA ALA A 246 -1.30 -5.93 -21.00
C ALA A 246 -1.19 -4.58 -20.26
N ILE A 247 -0.14 -3.82 -20.53
CA ILE A 247 0.26 -2.66 -19.72
C ILE A 247 0.20 -1.36 -20.53
N GLN A 248 0.82 -1.30 -21.73
CA GLN A 248 0.81 -0.06 -22.53
C GLN A 248 -0.61 0.36 -22.93
N SER A 249 -1.42 -0.58 -23.43
CA SER A 249 -2.83 -0.31 -23.80
C SER A 249 -3.67 0.15 -22.60
N SER A 250 -3.46 -0.48 -21.44
CA SER A 250 -4.10 -0.13 -20.17
C SER A 250 -3.74 1.30 -19.76
N TYR A 251 -2.46 1.67 -19.88
CA TYR A 251 -1.99 3.02 -19.63
C TYR A 251 -2.58 4.04 -20.60
N ASP A 252 -2.54 3.76 -21.91
CA ASP A 252 -3.04 4.67 -22.94
C ASP A 252 -4.53 4.98 -22.72
N GLN A 253 -5.32 3.96 -22.34
CA GLN A 253 -6.73 4.12 -21.97
C GLN A 253 -6.89 4.99 -20.71
N ALA A 254 -6.15 4.68 -19.63
CA ALA A 254 -6.21 5.45 -18.38
C ALA A 254 -5.83 6.92 -18.58
N TYR A 255 -4.79 7.19 -19.37
CA TYR A 255 -4.34 8.54 -19.68
C TYR A 255 -5.38 9.30 -20.50
N LEU A 256 -6.00 8.67 -21.50
CA LEU A 256 -7.10 9.28 -22.25
C LEU A 256 -8.26 9.67 -21.34
N CYS A 257 -8.64 8.80 -20.40
CA CYS A 257 -9.68 9.12 -19.40
C CYS A 257 -9.28 10.31 -18.53
N ALA A 258 -8.05 10.31 -17.99
CA ALA A 258 -7.54 11.39 -17.15
C ALA A 258 -7.49 12.74 -17.89
N ASP A 259 -7.03 12.75 -19.14
CA ASP A 259 -7.01 13.93 -20.01
C ASP A 259 -8.44 14.46 -20.25
N LYS A 260 -9.40 13.58 -20.55
CA LYS A 260 -10.80 13.96 -20.76
C LYS A 260 -11.52 14.45 -19.51
N ILE A 261 -11.12 13.97 -18.33
CA ILE A 261 -11.58 14.51 -17.05
C ILE A 261 -11.12 15.97 -16.90
N ILE A 262 -9.84 16.26 -17.19
CA ILE A 262 -9.28 17.61 -17.07
C ILE A 262 -9.91 18.58 -18.07
N CYS A 263 -10.13 18.15 -19.31
CA CYS A 263 -10.75 19.01 -20.33
C CYS A 263 -12.22 19.37 -20.01
N GLY A 264 -12.89 18.66 -19.10
CA GLY A 264 -14.29 18.91 -18.74
C GLY A 264 -15.29 18.63 -19.87
N GLU A 265 -14.89 17.87 -20.89
CA GLU A 265 -15.70 17.59 -22.09
C GLU A 265 -16.73 16.48 -21.89
N CYS A 266 -16.57 15.67 -20.83
CA CYS A 266 -17.33 14.45 -20.61
C CYS A 266 -18.04 14.46 -19.26
N ARG A 267 -19.26 13.91 -19.23
CA ARG A 267 -19.95 13.57 -17.98
C ARG A 267 -19.53 12.17 -17.54
N LEU A 268 -19.29 12.01 -16.24
CA LEU A 268 -18.91 10.73 -15.64
C LEU A 268 -20.19 10.03 -15.17
N VAL A 269 -20.42 8.79 -15.60
CA VAL A 269 -21.62 8.03 -15.24
C VAL A 269 -21.20 6.67 -14.71
N GLY A 270 -21.59 6.34 -13.48
CA GLY A 270 -21.31 5.06 -12.87
C GLY A 270 -22.16 3.91 -13.43
N SER A 271 -21.85 2.69 -13.02
CA SER A 271 -22.59 1.48 -13.38
C SER A 271 -24.07 1.49 -13.02
N ASP A 272 -24.45 2.24 -11.97
CA ASP A 272 -25.83 2.46 -11.54
C ASP A 272 -26.56 3.52 -12.37
N SER A 273 -25.95 3.98 -13.48
CA SER A 273 -26.43 5.05 -14.35
C SER A 273 -26.57 6.42 -13.67
N LYS A 274 -25.99 6.61 -12.48
CA LYS A 274 -25.93 7.93 -11.84
C LYS A 274 -24.72 8.71 -12.29
N GLU A 275 -24.90 10.02 -12.42
CA GLU A 275 -23.82 10.93 -12.72
C GLU A 275 -22.91 11.10 -11.50
N ILE A 276 -21.60 10.99 -11.71
CA ILE A 276 -20.57 11.15 -10.68
C ILE A 276 -20.11 12.59 -10.70
N SER A 277 -20.43 13.34 -9.65
CA SER A 277 -19.99 14.72 -9.50
C SER A 277 -18.59 14.79 -8.90
N LEU A 278 -17.70 15.56 -9.53
CA LEU A 278 -16.43 15.94 -8.92
C LEU A 278 -16.66 17.14 -7.99
N PRO A 279 -16.38 17.03 -6.67
CA PRO A 279 -16.66 18.11 -5.73
C PRO A 279 -15.77 19.33 -5.95
N TYR A 280 -14.57 19.12 -6.52
CA TYR A 280 -13.60 20.14 -6.85
C TYR A 280 -12.97 19.82 -8.22
N PRO A 281 -12.44 20.83 -8.93
CA PRO A 281 -11.57 20.57 -10.07
C PRO A 281 -10.39 19.68 -9.65
N PRO A 282 -10.02 18.65 -10.45
CA PRO A 282 -8.90 17.78 -10.14
C PRO A 282 -7.59 18.57 -10.03
N LYS A 283 -6.92 18.49 -8.88
CA LYS A 283 -5.57 19.03 -8.69
C LYS A 283 -4.51 18.01 -9.11
N GLU A 284 -4.76 16.73 -8.87
CA GLU A 284 -3.82 15.66 -9.18
C GLU A 284 -4.59 14.36 -9.49
N ILE A 285 -4.20 13.71 -10.59
CA ILE A 285 -4.76 12.44 -11.07
C ILE A 285 -3.63 11.41 -11.11
N PHE A 286 -3.80 10.32 -10.37
CA PHE A 286 -2.91 9.17 -10.38
C PHE A 286 -3.48 8.10 -11.32
N ILE A 287 -2.60 7.46 -12.09
CA ILE A 287 -2.95 6.36 -12.99
C ILE A 287 -2.46 5.06 -12.38
N PHE A 288 -3.36 4.13 -12.09
CA PHE A 288 -3.03 2.79 -11.58
C PHE A 288 -3.33 1.76 -12.67
N ASN A 289 -2.33 1.00 -13.09
CA ASN A 289 -2.49 -0.14 -13.99
C ASN A 289 -2.34 -1.41 -13.16
N VAL A 290 -3.43 -2.16 -12.99
CA VAL A 290 -3.47 -3.35 -12.12
C VAL A 290 -3.55 -4.60 -12.99
N VAL A 291 -2.65 -5.56 -12.76
CA VAL A 291 -2.68 -6.87 -13.42
C VAL A 291 -3.10 -7.97 -12.46
N SER A 292 -3.86 -8.95 -12.97
CA SER A 292 -4.51 -9.97 -12.16
C SER A 292 -3.60 -11.09 -11.65
N ASP A 293 -2.39 -11.21 -12.18
CA ASP A 293 -1.51 -12.35 -11.92
C ASP A 293 -0.06 -11.89 -11.82
N HIS A 294 0.79 -12.76 -11.27
CA HIS A 294 2.22 -12.55 -11.25
C HIS A 294 2.71 -12.27 -12.67
N TYR A 295 3.31 -11.09 -12.84
CA TYR A 295 3.88 -10.65 -14.11
C TYR A 295 5.41 -10.58 -13.93
N PRO A 296 6.15 -11.58 -14.43
CA PRO A 296 7.58 -11.68 -14.19
C PRO A 296 8.36 -10.41 -14.58
N ALA A 297 9.24 -9.95 -13.70
CA ALA A 297 10.04 -8.75 -13.88
C ALA A 297 9.21 -7.48 -14.22
N LEU A 298 8.01 -7.34 -13.66
CA LEU A 298 7.08 -6.24 -13.97
C LEU A 298 7.73 -4.86 -13.83
N ALA A 299 8.43 -4.60 -12.72
CA ALA A 299 9.08 -3.31 -12.48
C ALA A 299 10.15 -3.01 -13.53
N PHE A 300 10.99 -3.99 -13.85
CA PHE A 300 12.02 -3.86 -14.88
C PHE A 300 11.43 -3.63 -16.27
N GLN A 301 10.42 -4.43 -16.65
CA GLN A 301 9.72 -4.27 -17.93
C GLN A 301 9.04 -2.91 -18.05
N THR A 302 8.40 -2.45 -16.98
CA THR A 302 7.75 -1.14 -16.92
C THR A 302 8.76 -0.02 -17.15
N ARG A 303 9.89 -0.06 -16.44
CA ARG A 303 10.98 0.92 -16.61
C ARG A 303 11.54 0.92 -18.03
N GLN A 304 11.64 -0.24 -18.67
CA GLN A 304 12.26 -0.37 -19.98
C GLN A 304 11.31 -0.04 -21.15
N TYR A 305 10.04 -0.44 -21.05
CA TYR A 305 9.13 -0.48 -22.20
C TYR A 305 7.96 0.50 -22.10
N LEU A 306 7.52 0.88 -20.90
CA LEU A 306 6.35 1.75 -20.75
C LEU A 306 6.67 3.17 -21.24
N LYS A 307 5.89 3.63 -22.21
CA LYS A 307 5.92 5.02 -22.65
C LYS A 307 4.75 5.75 -22.03
N TYR A 308 5.05 6.83 -21.32
CA TYR A 308 4.05 7.64 -20.65
C TYR A 308 4.34 9.14 -20.79
N LYS A 309 3.31 9.94 -20.52
CA LYS A 309 3.32 11.39 -20.44
C LYS A 309 2.95 11.81 -19.02
N GLU A 310 3.63 12.85 -18.53
CA GLU A 310 3.31 13.51 -17.27
C GLU A 310 2.90 14.96 -17.58
N THR A 311 1.91 15.48 -16.84
CA THR A 311 1.47 16.87 -16.91
C THR A 311 1.46 17.46 -15.49
N ALA A 312 1.10 18.74 -15.36
CA ALA A 312 0.97 19.36 -14.04
C ALA A 312 -0.07 18.65 -13.14
N GLN A 313 -1.09 18.04 -13.74
CA GLN A 313 -2.20 17.36 -13.04
C GLN A 313 -2.15 15.83 -13.17
N ILE A 314 -1.63 15.26 -14.26
CA ILE A 314 -1.58 13.81 -14.47
C ILE A 314 -0.18 13.30 -14.14
N ARG A 315 -0.08 12.43 -13.13
CA ARG A 315 1.19 11.83 -12.68
C ARG A 315 1.60 10.63 -13.53
N SER A 316 2.89 10.29 -13.44
CA SER A 316 3.42 9.05 -14.03
C SER A 316 2.63 7.83 -13.53
N PRO A 317 2.37 6.83 -14.40
CA PRO A 317 1.57 5.68 -14.03
C PRO A 317 2.27 4.79 -13.02
N PHE A 318 1.47 4.14 -12.18
CA PHE A 318 1.91 3.13 -11.25
C PHE A 318 1.35 1.77 -11.69
N VAL A 319 2.25 0.89 -12.16
CA VAL A 319 1.91 -0.45 -12.63
C VAL A 319 2.16 -1.44 -11.50
N MET A 320 1.15 -2.25 -11.19
CA MET A 320 1.20 -3.22 -10.09
C MET A 320 0.38 -4.46 -10.40
N ASP A 321 0.60 -5.53 -9.65
CA ASP A 321 -0.30 -6.67 -9.61
C ASP A 321 -1.26 -6.57 -8.41
N VAL A 322 -2.25 -7.47 -8.37
CA VAL A 322 -3.21 -7.58 -7.27
C VAL A 322 -2.53 -7.87 -5.92
N PHE A 323 -1.38 -8.53 -5.92
CA PHE A 323 -0.65 -8.90 -4.71
C PHE A 323 0.00 -7.70 -4.03
N LEU A 324 0.62 -6.81 -4.83
CA LEU A 324 1.09 -5.54 -4.32
C LEU A 324 -0.07 -4.68 -3.84
N LEU A 325 -1.16 -4.58 -4.61
CA LEU A 325 -2.31 -3.76 -4.23
C LEU A 325 -2.90 -4.23 -2.88
N ASP A 326 -2.95 -5.54 -2.64
CA ASP A 326 -3.38 -6.14 -1.37
C ASP A 326 -2.51 -5.65 -0.20
N ALA A 327 -1.19 -5.88 -0.25
CA ALA A 327 -0.30 -5.50 0.85
C ALA A 327 -0.20 -3.98 1.01
N LEU A 328 -0.19 -3.23 -0.10
CA LEU A 328 -0.13 -1.78 -0.12
C LEU A 328 -1.31 -1.17 0.62
N THR A 329 -2.53 -1.61 0.32
CA THR A 329 -3.76 -1.10 0.95
C THR A 329 -3.96 -1.62 2.37
N GLU A 330 -3.30 -2.72 2.76
CA GLU A 330 -3.30 -3.23 4.14
C GLU A 330 -2.32 -2.47 5.05
N MET A 331 -1.18 -2.03 4.49
CA MET A 331 -0.18 -1.26 5.22
C MET A 331 -0.50 0.24 5.23
N LEU A 332 -1.05 0.76 4.13
CA LEU A 332 -1.43 2.16 3.96
C LEU A 332 -2.95 2.28 3.92
N ASP A 333 -3.57 2.04 5.08
CA ASP A 333 -5.02 1.91 5.29
C ASP A 333 -5.79 3.24 5.34
N SER A 334 -5.16 4.36 4.96
CA SER A 334 -5.82 5.67 4.90
C SER A 334 -5.59 6.37 3.56
N PRO A 335 -6.57 7.16 3.07
CA PRO A 335 -6.49 7.89 1.81
C PRO A 335 -5.20 8.69 1.69
N LEU A 336 -4.88 9.47 2.72
CA LEU A 336 -3.72 10.34 2.72
C LEU A 336 -2.41 9.56 2.61
N ARG A 337 -2.27 8.42 3.28
CA ARG A 337 -1.04 7.62 3.22
C ARG A 337 -0.87 6.94 1.88
N LEU A 338 -1.94 6.38 1.31
CA LEU A 338 -1.89 5.78 -0.02
C LEU A 338 -1.60 6.83 -1.11
N LEU A 339 -2.23 8.00 -1.04
CA LEU A 339 -1.95 9.12 -1.94
C LEU A 339 -0.52 9.65 -1.77
N SER A 340 -0.01 9.74 -0.54
CA SER A 340 1.38 10.11 -0.27
C SER A 340 2.33 9.11 -0.91
N TYR A 341 2.11 7.80 -0.74
CA TYR A 341 2.92 6.77 -1.38
C TYR A 341 2.89 6.90 -2.90
N ALA A 342 1.70 6.96 -3.50
CA ALA A 342 1.53 7.08 -4.95
C ALA A 342 2.29 8.31 -5.50
N LYS A 343 2.23 9.43 -4.79
CA LYS A 343 2.95 10.65 -5.13
C LYS A 343 4.47 10.47 -5.06
N HIS A 344 5.01 9.95 -3.96
CA HIS A 344 6.46 9.73 -3.84
C HIS A 344 6.96 8.68 -4.84
N ARG A 345 6.19 7.62 -5.08
CA ARG A 345 6.54 6.58 -6.04
C ARG A 345 6.55 7.11 -7.47
N ALA A 346 5.60 7.98 -7.83
CA ALA A 346 5.57 8.67 -9.12
C ALA A 346 6.77 9.61 -9.28
N GLU A 347 7.02 10.49 -8.30
CA GLU A 347 8.14 11.45 -8.27
C GLU A 347 9.52 10.77 -8.40
N ASN A 348 9.66 9.53 -7.91
CA ASN A 348 10.93 8.79 -7.92
C ASN A 348 11.00 7.63 -8.93
N THR A 349 10.08 7.57 -9.91
CA THR A 349 9.99 6.44 -10.86
C THR A 349 11.29 6.12 -11.57
N GLN A 350 12.04 7.13 -12.01
CA GLN A 350 13.31 6.93 -12.72
C GLN A 350 14.52 6.83 -11.77
N ARG A 351 14.35 7.27 -10.52
CA ARG A 351 15.41 7.34 -9.50
C ARG A 351 15.55 6.04 -8.71
N ILE A 352 14.63 5.10 -8.83
CA ILE A 352 14.68 3.82 -8.10
C ILE A 352 14.82 2.66 -9.09
N ALA A 353 15.86 1.86 -8.89
CA ALA A 353 16.00 0.55 -9.51
C ALA A 353 15.71 -0.52 -8.44
N LEU A 354 14.80 -1.44 -8.75
CA LEU A 354 14.33 -2.50 -7.86
C LEU A 354 13.94 -3.74 -8.68
N SER A 355 13.89 -4.91 -8.04
CA SER A 355 13.43 -6.16 -8.67
C SER A 355 11.90 -6.26 -8.67
N HIS A 356 11.27 -6.00 -7.51
CA HIS A 356 9.83 -6.07 -7.28
C HIS A 356 9.30 -4.91 -6.41
N GLU A 357 8.04 -4.54 -6.57
CA GLU A 357 7.48 -3.33 -5.96
C GLU A 357 7.27 -3.44 -4.43
N PHE A 358 7.30 -4.64 -3.83
CA PHE A 358 7.37 -4.78 -2.36
C PHE A 358 8.62 -4.11 -1.77
N THR A 359 9.73 -4.08 -2.52
CA THR A 359 10.96 -3.35 -2.16
C THR A 359 10.68 -1.85 -2.03
N ALA A 360 9.94 -1.26 -2.98
CA ALA A 360 9.55 0.15 -2.91
C ALA A 360 8.60 0.44 -1.75
N LEU A 361 7.63 -0.45 -1.51
CA LEU A 361 6.73 -0.32 -0.36
C LEU A 361 7.50 -0.41 0.96
N SER A 362 8.39 -1.37 1.13
CA SER A 362 9.21 -1.47 2.34
C SER A 362 10.12 -0.26 2.52
N PHE A 363 10.75 0.23 1.45
CA PHE A 363 11.54 1.46 1.51
C PHE A 363 10.68 2.69 1.86
N HIS A 364 9.43 2.75 1.40
CA HIS A 364 8.48 3.77 1.87
C HIS A 364 8.19 3.65 3.35
N LEU A 365 7.85 2.44 3.83
CA LEU A 365 7.52 2.24 5.23
C LEU A 365 8.68 2.61 6.16
N LYS A 366 9.93 2.30 5.76
CA LYS A 366 11.14 2.60 6.54
C LYS A 366 11.64 4.03 6.40
N ARG A 367 11.63 4.57 5.17
CA ARG A 367 12.36 5.78 4.77
C ARG A 367 11.54 6.76 3.94
N ASN A 368 10.23 6.56 3.83
CA ASN A 368 9.28 7.42 3.13
C ASN A 368 9.57 7.60 1.63
N LEU A 369 10.28 6.67 0.98
CA LEU A 369 10.76 6.82 -0.41
C LEU A 369 11.61 8.09 -0.60
N TRP A 370 12.21 8.60 0.48
CA TRP A 370 12.97 9.83 0.43
C TRP A 370 14.35 9.58 -0.17
N ILE A 371 14.64 10.27 -1.27
CA ILE A 371 15.94 10.23 -1.94
C ILE A 371 16.48 11.66 -2.00
N GLU A 372 17.59 11.91 -1.31
CA GLU A 372 18.24 13.22 -1.29
C GLU A 372 18.58 13.68 -2.71
N SER A 373 18.46 14.98 -2.97
CA SER A 373 18.65 15.58 -4.29
C SER A 373 20.05 15.38 -4.87
N GLN A 374 21.04 15.08 -4.03
CA GLN A 374 22.41 14.79 -4.45
C GLN A 374 22.58 13.43 -5.16
N TYR A 375 21.59 12.54 -5.09
CA TYR A 375 21.64 11.23 -5.72
C TYR A 375 20.71 11.15 -6.92
N ASP A 376 21.22 10.76 -8.08
CA ASP A 376 20.41 10.60 -9.30
C ASP A 376 19.61 9.29 -9.31
N MET A 377 20.17 8.23 -8.72
CA MET A 377 19.56 6.91 -8.68
C MET A 377 19.96 6.14 -7.43
N VAL A 378 19.06 5.29 -6.94
CA VAL A 378 19.27 4.32 -5.87
C VAL A 378 18.90 2.94 -6.40
N LEU A 379 19.76 1.95 -6.15
CA LEU A 379 19.48 0.54 -6.35
C LEU A 379 19.06 -0.04 -4.99
N LEU A 380 17.86 -0.61 -4.93
CA LEU A 380 17.36 -1.28 -3.73
C LEU A 380 17.49 -2.78 -3.89
N ASP A 381 18.12 -3.40 -2.90
CA ASP A 381 18.20 -4.86 -2.75
C ASP A 381 16.93 -5.37 -2.03
N ASP A 382 16.62 -6.65 -2.20
CA ASP A 382 15.36 -7.25 -1.74
C ASP A 382 15.37 -7.52 -0.23
N ASP A 383 16.56 -7.54 0.40
CA ASP A 383 16.71 -7.64 1.86
C ASP A 383 15.97 -6.53 2.63
N ILE A 384 15.73 -5.38 1.99
CA ILE A 384 14.96 -4.31 2.61
C ILE A 384 13.51 -4.73 2.88
N ALA A 385 12.95 -5.68 2.12
CA ALA A 385 11.57 -6.14 2.23
C ALA A 385 11.30 -7.02 3.46
N ILE A 386 12.34 -7.56 4.12
CA ILE A 386 12.21 -8.52 5.23
C ILE A 386 11.20 -8.06 6.32
N ASP A 387 11.24 -6.79 6.73
CA ASP A 387 10.32 -6.31 7.77
C ASP A 387 8.87 -6.23 7.29
N LEU A 388 8.65 -5.94 6.00
CA LEU A 388 7.33 -5.99 5.39
C LEU A 388 6.83 -7.44 5.33
N ASP A 389 7.69 -8.38 4.94
CA ASP A 389 7.34 -9.80 4.84
C ASP A 389 6.92 -10.35 6.21
N LEU A 390 7.72 -10.08 7.25
CA LEU A 390 7.41 -10.46 8.63
C LEU A 390 6.08 -9.84 9.09
N ALA A 391 5.87 -8.55 8.82
CA ALA A 391 4.64 -7.87 9.21
C ALA A 391 3.40 -8.45 8.51
N MET A 392 3.51 -8.81 7.23
CA MET A 392 2.43 -9.45 6.48
C MET A 392 2.13 -10.87 7.00
N MET A 393 3.16 -11.66 7.32
CA MET A 393 3.00 -12.99 7.94
C MET A 393 2.35 -12.90 9.33
N VAL A 394 2.71 -11.90 10.15
CA VAL A 394 2.07 -11.66 11.45
C VAL A 394 0.58 -11.37 11.27
N ARG A 395 0.23 -10.55 10.29
CA ARG A 395 -1.16 -10.15 10.02
C ARG A 395 -2.03 -11.27 9.46
N ARG A 396 -1.48 -12.09 8.56
CA ARG A 396 -2.27 -13.02 7.74
C ARG A 396 -2.14 -14.49 8.14
N ASP A 397 -0.99 -14.88 8.69
CA ASP A 397 -0.72 -16.25 9.14
C ASP A 397 -0.59 -16.34 10.67
N ASN A 398 -0.88 -15.25 11.40
CA ASN A 398 -0.84 -15.20 12.87
C ASN A 398 0.51 -15.63 13.47
N VAL A 399 1.60 -15.36 12.73
CA VAL A 399 2.97 -15.61 13.19
C VAL A 399 3.32 -14.62 14.32
N PRO A 400 4.07 -15.03 15.36
CA PRO A 400 4.48 -14.11 16.41
C PRO A 400 5.38 -12.98 15.86
N GLY A 401 5.07 -11.72 16.17
CA GLY A 401 5.88 -10.58 15.75
C GLY A 401 5.13 -9.26 15.79
N SER A 402 5.73 -8.23 15.20
CA SER A 402 5.08 -6.92 15.03
C SER A 402 4.24 -6.91 13.75
N PRO A 403 2.96 -6.52 13.79
CA PRO A 403 2.13 -6.41 12.58
C PRO A 403 2.49 -5.18 11.74
N THR A 404 3.36 -4.29 12.22
CA THR A 404 3.73 -3.08 11.48
C THR A 404 5.24 -2.91 11.51
N PRO A 405 5.91 -2.72 10.35
CA PRO A 405 7.34 -2.46 10.29
C PRO A 405 7.72 -1.19 11.07
N GLU A 406 8.96 -1.14 11.57
CA GLU A 406 9.47 0.09 12.16
C GLU A 406 9.65 1.17 11.07
N GLY A 407 9.11 2.37 11.28
CA GLY A 407 9.25 3.47 10.32
C GLY A 407 8.12 4.49 10.41
N ILE A 408 7.65 4.97 9.25
CA ILE A 408 6.71 6.11 9.15
C ILE A 408 5.35 5.86 9.83
N LEU A 409 4.98 4.59 10.03
CA LEU A 409 3.74 4.20 10.71
C LEU A 409 3.90 4.13 12.25
N THR A 410 5.12 4.00 12.76
CA THR A 410 5.37 3.69 14.19
C THR A 410 6.19 4.76 14.92
N ARG A 411 7.12 5.44 14.23
CA ARG A 411 8.10 6.39 14.82
C ARG A 411 7.47 7.54 15.63
N PHE A 412 6.27 7.97 15.27
CA PHE A 412 5.56 9.07 15.93
C PHE A 412 4.28 8.62 16.64
N ALA A 413 4.08 7.31 16.84
CA ALA A 413 2.93 6.80 17.56
C ALA A 413 2.85 7.42 18.97
N GLY A 414 1.65 7.87 19.36
CA GLY A 414 1.39 8.49 20.67
C GLY A 414 1.76 9.99 20.78
N THR A 415 2.30 10.61 19.73
CA THR A 415 2.57 12.06 19.69
C THR A 415 1.31 12.88 19.39
N LEU A 416 1.34 14.19 19.71
CA LEU A 416 0.28 15.12 19.32
C LEU A 416 0.25 15.34 17.80
N LEU A 417 1.42 15.27 17.15
CA LEU A 417 1.49 15.28 15.68
C LEU A 417 0.72 14.10 15.08
N GLN A 418 0.92 12.88 15.59
CA GLN A 418 0.17 11.71 15.11
C GLN A 418 -1.34 11.85 15.40
N LYS A 419 -1.72 12.45 16.53
CA LYS A 419 -3.13 12.76 16.81
C LYS A 419 -3.73 13.72 15.77
N LEU A 420 -2.98 14.74 15.36
CA LEU A 420 -3.40 15.65 14.29
C LEU A 420 -3.51 14.93 12.95
N LEU A 421 -2.48 14.16 12.57
CA LEU A 421 -2.45 13.40 11.32
C LEU A 421 -3.68 12.49 11.18
N LYS A 422 -4.03 11.72 12.22
CA LYS A 422 -5.22 10.84 12.21
C LYS A 422 -6.53 11.58 11.92
N GLN A 423 -6.62 12.86 12.26
CA GLN A 423 -7.84 13.65 12.02
C GLN A 423 -7.93 14.16 10.58
N VAL A 424 -6.79 14.33 9.90
CA VAL A 424 -6.76 14.80 8.51
C VAL A 424 -6.65 13.66 7.49
N GLU A 425 -6.18 12.47 7.91
CA GLU A 425 -5.95 11.30 7.05
C GLU A 425 -7.20 10.84 6.26
N GLN A 426 -8.40 11.12 6.78
CA GLN A 426 -9.70 10.72 6.23
C GLN A 426 -10.55 11.91 5.73
N ASP A 427 -10.07 13.15 5.85
CA ASP A 427 -10.82 14.33 5.41
C ASP A 427 -10.47 14.66 3.95
N PRO A 428 -11.44 14.61 3.01
CA PRO A 428 -11.21 14.91 1.59
C PRO A 428 -11.10 16.41 1.30
N SER A 429 -11.15 17.30 2.31
CA SER A 429 -10.97 18.73 2.06
C SER A 429 -9.56 19.04 1.53
N SER A 430 -9.47 19.96 0.57
CA SER A 430 -8.18 20.35 -0.03
C SER A 430 -7.17 20.83 1.03
N LEU A 431 -7.64 21.55 2.06
CA LEU A 431 -6.81 21.96 3.20
C LEU A 431 -6.20 20.76 3.95
N SER A 432 -7.02 19.77 4.31
CA SER A 432 -6.56 18.59 5.06
C SER A 432 -5.61 17.72 4.23
N LEU A 433 -5.87 17.61 2.93
CA LEU A 433 -4.97 16.92 1.99
C LEU A 433 -3.61 17.61 1.88
N GLU A 434 -3.57 18.92 1.65
CA GLU A 434 -2.30 19.67 1.58
C GLU A 434 -1.56 19.65 2.92
N LEU A 435 -2.27 19.85 4.04
CA LEU A 435 -1.66 19.79 5.37
C LEU A 435 -1.08 18.40 5.64
N GLY A 436 -1.86 17.36 5.38
CA GLY A 436 -1.45 15.98 5.58
C GLY A 436 -0.24 15.60 4.74
N LEU A 437 -0.26 15.92 3.44
CA LEU A 437 0.85 15.63 2.53
C LEU A 437 2.10 16.42 2.91
N ALA A 438 1.95 17.69 3.33
CA ALA A 438 3.08 18.49 3.81
C ALA A 438 3.69 17.88 5.07
N LEU A 439 2.88 17.47 6.05
CA LEU A 439 3.34 16.82 7.28
C LEU A 439 4.03 15.48 7.02
N LEU A 440 3.49 14.66 6.10
CA LEU A 440 4.09 13.37 5.74
C LEU A 440 5.41 13.50 4.97
N LYS A 441 5.72 14.67 4.40
CA LYS A 441 7.01 14.94 3.71
C LYS A 441 8.12 15.45 4.66
N LEU A 442 7.81 15.72 5.92
CA LEU A 442 8.78 16.33 6.85
C LEU A 442 9.84 15.34 7.32
N SER A 443 11.04 15.87 7.59
CA SER A 443 12.10 15.13 8.27
C SER A 443 11.70 14.79 9.71
N GLU A 444 12.37 13.80 10.29
CA GLU A 444 12.12 13.38 11.67
C GLU A 444 12.32 14.54 12.67
N ASP A 445 13.34 15.37 12.48
CA ASP A 445 13.59 16.55 13.32
C ASP A 445 12.48 17.59 13.23
N SER A 446 11.94 17.81 12.02
CA SER A 446 10.80 18.71 11.81
C SER A 446 9.54 18.17 12.49
N CYS A 447 9.26 16.87 12.37
CA CYS A 447 8.15 16.22 13.07
C CYS A 447 8.27 16.37 14.59
N ARG A 448 9.47 16.15 15.17
CA ARG A 448 9.74 16.34 16.60
C ARG A 448 9.58 17.79 17.04
N THR A 449 9.96 18.74 16.18
CA THR A 449 9.80 20.18 16.42
C THR A 449 8.33 20.56 16.47
N ILE A 450 7.53 20.08 15.51
CA ILE A 450 6.09 20.31 15.47
C ILE A 450 5.41 19.70 16.70
N ASP A 451 5.72 18.46 17.07
CA ASP A 451 5.13 17.84 18.26
C ASP A 451 5.40 18.66 19.54
N LYS A 452 6.65 19.11 19.74
CA LYS A 452 7.00 20.01 20.86
C LYS A 452 6.26 21.34 20.78
N GLY A 453 6.12 21.90 19.58
CA GLY A 453 5.33 23.11 19.33
C GLY A 453 3.87 22.95 19.73
N LEU A 454 3.23 21.85 19.31
CA LEU A 454 1.85 21.50 19.67
C LEU A 454 1.71 21.35 21.19
N GLN A 455 2.64 20.65 21.85
CA GLN A 455 2.63 20.51 23.31
C GLN A 455 2.79 21.86 24.02
N PHE A 456 3.56 22.78 23.46
CA PHE A 456 3.75 24.12 24.01
C PHE A 456 2.48 24.94 23.93
N ILE A 457 1.94 25.15 22.72
CA ILE A 457 0.80 26.04 22.52
C ILE A 457 -0.46 25.53 23.23
N THR A 458 -0.67 24.21 23.27
CA THR A 458 -1.83 23.62 23.98
C THR A 458 -1.70 23.77 25.49
N ARG A 459 -0.51 23.59 26.08
CA ARG A 459 -0.30 23.81 27.52
C ARG A 459 -0.48 25.26 27.92
N GLN A 460 0.02 26.20 27.12
CA GLN A 460 -0.12 27.63 27.40
C GLN A 460 -1.59 28.06 27.31
N THR A 461 -2.28 27.68 26.22
CA THR A 461 -3.71 27.97 26.04
C THR A 461 -4.55 27.42 27.19
N LYS A 462 -4.25 26.21 27.68
CA LYS A 462 -4.92 25.64 28.87
C LYS A 462 -4.64 26.42 30.16
N ALA A 463 -3.47 27.03 30.28
CA ALA A 463 -3.03 27.71 31.49
C ALA A 463 -3.58 29.14 31.59
N ASP A 464 -3.64 29.88 30.49
CA ASP A 464 -4.02 31.30 30.47
C ASP A 464 -5.30 31.62 29.69
N GLY A 465 -5.86 30.65 28.96
CA GLY A 465 -7.05 30.82 28.12
C GLY A 465 -6.84 31.70 26.88
N LYS A 466 -5.59 32.05 26.55
CA LYS A 466 -5.26 32.94 25.43
C LYS A 466 -4.82 32.16 24.19
N PRO A 467 -4.96 32.76 22.98
CA PRO A 467 -4.42 32.16 21.77
C PRO A 467 -2.89 32.10 21.78
N HIS A 468 -2.33 30.97 21.35
CA HIS A 468 -0.89 30.79 21.15
C HIS A 468 -0.61 30.18 19.78
N ASP A 469 0.51 30.55 19.17
CA ASP A 469 0.90 30.07 17.85
C ASP A 469 2.37 29.67 17.76
N PHE A 470 2.67 28.87 16.75
CA PHE A 470 4.02 28.72 16.23
C PHE A 470 3.99 28.44 14.74
N THR A 471 5.12 28.68 14.08
CA THR A 471 5.29 28.49 12.64
C THR A 471 6.50 27.60 12.38
N VAL A 472 6.36 26.68 11.43
CA VAL A 472 7.47 25.90 10.86
C VAL A 472 7.54 26.21 9.37
N GLY A 473 8.61 26.86 8.93
CA GLY A 473 8.87 27.18 7.52
C GLY A 473 9.99 26.32 6.94
N GLY A 474 10.06 26.25 5.61
CA GLY A 474 11.10 25.56 4.86
C GLY A 474 11.21 26.07 3.42
N GLN A 475 12.06 25.44 2.60
CA GLN A 475 12.19 25.82 1.19
C GLN A 475 10.88 25.57 0.44
N GLY A 476 10.25 26.64 -0.04
CA GLY A 476 9.05 26.59 -0.90
C GLY A 476 7.70 26.72 -0.16
N GLY A 477 7.67 26.64 1.17
CA GLY A 477 6.42 26.74 1.94
C GLY A 477 6.56 26.70 3.46
N GLY A 478 5.42 26.74 4.16
CA GLY A 478 5.38 26.69 5.61
C GLY A 478 4.01 26.37 6.21
N ILE A 479 4.02 25.96 7.47
CA ILE A 479 2.83 25.63 8.25
C ILE A 479 2.79 26.47 9.52
N THR A 480 1.67 27.14 9.75
CA THR A 480 1.37 27.90 10.97
C THR A 480 0.29 27.17 11.77
N PHE A 481 0.58 26.93 13.05
CA PHE A 481 -0.35 26.32 13.99
C PHE A 481 -0.82 27.36 15.00
N HIS A 482 -2.12 27.57 15.08
CA HIS A 482 -2.76 28.34 16.16
C HIS A 482 -3.45 27.38 17.12
N CYS A 483 -3.43 27.69 18.41
CA CYS A 483 -4.25 27.04 19.42
C CYS A 483 -5.19 28.08 20.02
N ASN A 484 -6.49 27.84 19.92
CA ASN A 484 -7.55 28.69 20.46
C ASN A 484 -8.45 27.87 21.38
N VAL A 485 -9.11 28.53 22.35
CA VAL A 485 -10.09 27.85 23.21
C VAL A 485 -11.32 27.49 22.38
N GLU A 486 -11.91 28.49 21.71
CA GLU A 486 -13.06 28.37 20.82
C GLU A 486 -12.78 29.04 19.47
N PRO A 487 -13.42 28.60 18.38
CA PRO A 487 -13.29 29.27 17.09
C PRO A 487 -14.01 30.62 17.09
N SER A 488 -13.42 31.63 16.44
CA SER A 488 -14.03 32.95 16.24
C SER A 488 -13.62 33.57 14.90
N GLU A 489 -14.43 34.47 14.37
CA GLU A 489 -14.10 35.22 13.15
C GLU A 489 -12.80 36.02 13.28
N GLU A 490 -12.55 36.59 14.47
CA GLU A 490 -11.31 37.28 14.77
C GLU A 490 -10.10 36.33 14.70
N ALA A 491 -10.22 35.12 15.25
CA ALA A 491 -9.14 34.13 15.20
C ALA A 491 -8.89 33.64 13.76
N MET A 492 -9.95 33.48 12.95
CA MET A 492 -9.86 33.16 11.52
C MET A 492 -9.13 34.27 10.75
N ALA A 493 -9.54 35.52 10.93
CA ALA A 493 -8.92 36.67 10.28
C ALA A 493 -7.45 36.82 10.67
N LYS A 494 -7.13 36.63 11.96
CA LYS A 494 -5.76 36.69 12.47
C LYS A 494 -4.87 35.59 11.89
N LEU A 495 -5.35 34.35 11.83
CA LEU A 495 -4.61 33.24 11.20
C LEU A 495 -4.36 33.52 9.71
N GLY A 496 -5.40 33.95 8.98
CA GLY A 496 -5.28 34.25 7.56
C GLY A 496 -4.31 35.39 7.27
N GLY A 497 -4.43 36.51 8.00
CA GLY A 497 -3.50 37.64 7.88
C GLY A 497 -2.06 37.23 8.18
N TYR A 498 -1.84 36.49 9.27
CA TYR A 498 -0.51 36.03 9.64
C TYR A 498 0.10 35.06 8.61
N CYS A 499 -0.70 34.14 8.06
CA CYS A 499 -0.24 33.23 6.99
C CYS A 499 0.14 33.99 5.71
N ARG A 500 -0.62 35.03 5.31
CA ARG A 500 -0.29 35.86 4.13
C ARG A 500 1.04 36.58 4.32
N LEU A 501 1.25 37.18 5.49
CA LEU A 501 2.50 37.87 5.83
C LEU A 501 3.68 36.90 5.79
N ARG A 502 3.54 35.72 6.42
CA ARG A 502 4.59 34.69 6.41
C ARG A 502 4.90 34.17 5.02
N LYS A 503 3.87 33.84 4.22
CA LYS A 503 4.03 33.42 2.81
C LYS A 503 4.82 34.45 2.02
N TYR A 504 4.48 35.72 2.20
CA TYR A 504 5.13 36.83 1.51
C TYR A 504 6.60 36.98 1.91
N THR A 505 6.89 37.05 3.21
CA THR A 505 8.26 37.24 3.74
C THR A 505 9.21 36.12 3.33
N GLU A 506 8.73 34.87 3.32
CA GLU A 506 9.53 33.69 2.96
C GLU A 506 9.57 33.43 1.44
N ARG A 507 8.91 34.27 0.63
CA ARG A 507 8.76 34.08 -0.83
C ARG A 507 8.24 32.68 -1.19
N ALA A 508 7.30 32.18 -0.39
CA ALA A 508 6.76 30.84 -0.51
C ALA A 508 5.65 30.76 -1.55
N GLN A 509 5.59 29.62 -2.26
CA GLN A 509 4.51 29.31 -3.21
C GLN A 509 3.26 28.82 -2.47
N GLN A 510 3.45 28.12 -1.35
CA GLN A 510 2.36 27.59 -0.56
C GLN A 510 2.50 27.92 0.93
N TRP A 511 1.39 28.20 1.60
CA TRP A 511 1.32 28.34 3.05
C TRP A 511 0.05 27.76 3.63
N ILE A 512 0.20 27.01 4.72
CA ILE A 512 -0.91 26.33 5.39
C ILE A 512 -1.05 26.88 6.81
N GLY A 513 -2.24 27.36 7.14
CA GLY A 513 -2.61 27.76 8.49
C GLY A 513 -3.63 26.80 9.05
N ILE A 514 -3.44 26.31 10.27
CA ILE A 514 -4.42 25.47 10.96
C ILE A 514 -4.64 25.96 12.39
N SER A 515 -5.91 26.15 12.76
CA SER A 515 -6.34 26.39 14.14
C SER A 515 -6.76 25.08 14.78
N LEU A 516 -6.30 24.88 16.01
CA LEU A 516 -6.55 23.71 16.82
C LEU A 516 -7.14 24.13 18.17
N ASN A 517 -7.93 23.26 18.79
CA ASN A 517 -8.29 23.42 20.18
C ASN A 517 -7.15 22.94 21.11
N SER A 518 -7.34 23.09 22.43
CA SER A 518 -6.40 22.63 23.46
C SER A 518 -6.16 21.11 23.50
N GLU A 519 -6.93 20.34 22.73
CA GLU A 519 -6.81 18.89 22.56
C GLU A 519 -6.20 18.51 21.22
N VAL A 520 -5.76 19.47 20.40
CA VAL A 520 -5.21 19.26 19.05
C VAL A 520 -6.28 18.77 18.07
N ASN A 521 -7.54 19.15 18.27
CA ASN A 521 -8.60 18.91 17.30
C ASN A 521 -8.67 20.10 16.34
N PRO A 522 -8.64 19.91 15.01
CA PRO A 522 -8.82 20.98 14.03
C PRO A 522 -10.13 21.74 14.23
N GLN A 523 -10.08 23.06 14.14
CA GLN A 523 -11.24 23.96 14.23
C GLN A 523 -11.55 24.61 12.88
N PHE A 524 -10.53 25.19 12.24
CA PHE A 524 -10.59 25.84 10.93
C PHE A 524 -9.16 26.02 10.40
N GLY A 525 -9.01 26.33 9.12
CA GLY A 525 -7.70 26.65 8.57
C GLY A 525 -7.77 27.44 7.27
N VAL A 526 -6.58 27.78 6.77
CA VAL A 526 -6.37 28.61 5.59
C VAL A 526 -5.31 27.93 4.72
N LEU A 527 -5.63 27.77 3.43
CA LEU A 527 -4.70 27.32 2.43
C LEU A 527 -4.41 28.49 1.48
N LEU A 528 -3.15 28.87 1.37
CA LEU A 528 -2.67 29.87 0.40
C LEU A 528 -1.78 29.15 -0.60
N ASP A 529 -2.29 28.92 -1.80
CA ASP A 529 -1.65 28.09 -2.83
C ASP A 529 -1.65 28.84 -4.16
N ASN A 530 -0.75 29.82 -4.27
CA ASN A 530 -0.69 30.72 -5.41
C ASN A 530 0.74 31.24 -5.59
N GLU A 531 1.10 31.64 -6.80
CA GLU A 531 2.43 32.16 -7.05
C GLU A 531 2.76 33.38 -6.18
N TRP A 532 4.02 33.51 -5.80
CA TRP A 532 4.49 34.68 -5.07
C TRP A 532 4.64 35.86 -6.02
N GLU A 533 4.05 37.00 -5.65
CA GLU A 533 4.14 38.26 -6.37
C GLU A 533 4.50 39.38 -5.40
N GLN A 534 5.37 40.30 -5.84
CA GLN A 534 5.74 41.47 -5.03
C GLN A 534 4.56 42.43 -4.92
N SER A 535 4.37 43.03 -3.73
CA SER A 535 3.38 44.07 -3.50
C SER A 535 3.92 45.12 -2.52
N ASP A 536 3.84 46.40 -2.91
CA ASP A 536 4.25 47.52 -2.06
C ASP A 536 3.49 47.54 -0.72
N GLU A 537 2.22 47.14 -0.73
CA GLU A 537 1.39 47.01 0.49
C GLU A 537 1.95 45.93 1.43
N MET A 538 2.35 44.78 0.87
CA MET A 538 2.90 43.67 1.63
C MET A 538 4.33 43.94 2.10
N ASP A 539 5.12 44.69 1.33
CA ASP A 539 6.44 45.17 1.73
C ASP A 539 6.31 46.06 2.98
N ALA A 540 5.37 47.00 2.99
CA ALA A 540 5.08 47.82 4.16
C ALA A 540 4.61 46.98 5.36
N ALA A 541 3.63 46.09 5.14
CA ALA A 541 3.00 45.29 6.20
C ALA A 541 3.94 44.27 6.88
N THR A 542 5.06 43.89 6.24
CA THR A 542 6.01 42.91 6.79
C THR A 542 7.19 43.52 7.53
N THR A 543 7.34 44.85 7.53
CA THR A 543 8.47 45.56 8.16
C THR A 543 8.60 45.28 9.67
N GLU A 544 7.48 45.15 10.37
CA GLU A 544 7.45 44.88 11.82
C GLU A 544 7.29 43.39 12.18
N LEU A 545 7.24 42.50 11.18
CA LEU A 545 7.01 41.09 11.42
C LEU A 545 8.22 40.47 12.14
N ARG A 546 8.00 39.87 13.30
CA ARG A 546 9.06 39.17 14.03
C ARG A 546 9.63 38.05 13.18
N LYS A 547 10.96 38.02 13.05
CA LYS A 547 11.68 36.93 12.37
C LYS A 547 11.29 35.58 13.00
N PRO A 548 11.13 34.52 12.18
CA PRO A 548 10.88 33.19 12.71
C PRO A 548 12.01 32.80 13.67
N MET A 549 11.66 32.18 14.79
CA MET A 549 12.68 31.68 15.71
C MET A 549 13.28 30.40 15.13
N MET A 550 14.61 30.32 15.06
CA MET A 550 15.29 29.16 14.49
C MET A 550 14.91 27.86 15.24
N PRO A 551 14.70 26.72 14.56
CA PRO A 551 14.33 25.45 15.20
C PRO A 551 15.28 25.05 16.34
N ALA A 552 16.58 25.25 16.16
CA ALA A 552 17.59 25.00 17.18
C ALA A 552 17.41 25.90 18.41
N SER A 553 17.13 27.19 18.20
CA SER A 553 16.86 28.15 19.29
C SER A 553 15.53 27.83 20.00
N PHE A 554 14.51 27.38 19.28
CA PHE A 554 13.26 26.89 19.86
C PHE A 554 13.48 25.63 20.69
N MET A 555 14.21 24.64 20.18
CA MET A 555 14.57 23.44 20.92
C MET A 555 15.41 23.77 22.16
N GLN A 556 16.34 24.73 22.07
CA GLN A 556 17.14 25.18 23.21
C GLN A 556 16.29 25.90 24.25
N MET A 557 15.39 26.79 23.83
CA MET A 557 14.45 27.48 24.74
C MET A 557 13.53 26.48 25.45
N MET A 558 13.05 25.47 24.73
CA MET A 558 12.19 24.40 25.25
C MET A 558 12.95 23.38 26.10
N GLY A 559 14.23 23.13 25.82
CA GLY A 559 15.14 22.30 26.61
C GLY A 559 15.75 23.04 27.82
N SER A 560 15.72 24.37 27.82
CA SER A 560 16.22 25.25 28.88
C SER A 560 15.18 25.50 30.00
N ARG A 561 14.34 24.52 30.32
CA ARG A 561 13.88 24.45 31.71
C ARG A 561 15.06 23.94 32.51
N ARG A 562 15.68 24.84 33.30
CA ARG A 562 16.41 24.41 34.51
C ARG A 562 15.50 23.39 35.17
N VAL A 563 15.88 22.11 35.13
CA VAL A 563 15.26 21.11 35.99
C VAL A 563 15.44 21.68 37.38
N HIS A 564 14.37 22.23 37.95
CA HIS A 564 14.39 22.65 39.33
C HIS A 564 14.66 21.35 40.07
N LYS A 565 15.87 21.18 40.61
CA LYS A 565 16.21 19.99 41.39
C LYS A 565 15.22 19.98 42.53
N VAL A 566 14.21 19.11 42.42
CA VAL A 566 13.19 18.94 43.45
C VAL A 566 13.94 18.48 44.69
N GLY A 567 14.00 19.35 45.70
CA GLY A 567 14.64 19.04 46.96
C GLY A 567 13.93 17.86 47.60
N ARG A 568 14.65 17.01 48.33
CA ARG A 568 14.07 15.84 49.04
C ARG A 568 12.83 16.20 49.89
N ASN A 569 12.71 17.45 50.34
CA ASN A 569 11.61 17.92 51.17
C ASN A 569 10.52 18.70 50.41
N ASP A 570 10.67 18.96 49.10
CA ASP A 570 9.69 19.71 48.30
C ASP A 570 8.47 18.83 47.96
N PRO A 571 7.31 19.43 47.63
CA PRO A 571 6.15 18.69 47.14
C PRO A 571 6.50 17.83 45.92
N CYS A 572 6.04 16.57 45.92
CA CYS A 572 6.37 15.61 44.87
C CYS A 572 5.71 15.99 43.52
N PRO A 573 6.45 16.00 42.39
CA PRO A 573 5.90 16.41 41.09
C PRO A 573 4.81 15.49 40.52
N CYS A 574 4.61 14.30 41.09
CA CYS A 574 3.55 13.38 40.67
C CYS A 574 2.15 13.78 41.15
N GLY A 575 2.03 14.91 41.87
CA GLY A 575 0.73 15.42 42.34
C GLY A 575 0.19 14.75 43.61
N SER A 576 0.98 13.93 44.29
CA SER A 576 0.54 13.18 45.48
C SER A 576 0.38 14.01 46.77
N GLY A 577 0.80 15.28 46.75
CA GLY A 577 0.81 16.17 47.92
C GLY A 577 1.85 15.83 49.00
N ARG A 578 2.63 14.74 48.83
CA ARG A 578 3.68 14.31 49.77
C ARG A 578 5.04 14.92 49.41
N LYS A 579 5.97 14.99 50.38
CA LYS A 579 7.36 15.38 50.12
C LYS A 579 8.03 14.38 49.17
N PHE A 580 8.86 14.85 48.23
CA PHE A 580 9.48 14.05 47.17
C PHE A 580 10.19 12.79 47.71
N LYS A 581 10.90 12.92 48.85
CA LYS A 581 11.56 11.78 49.50
C LYS A 581 10.62 10.67 49.96
N LYS A 582 9.38 11.00 50.34
CA LYS A 582 8.41 10.01 50.84
C LYS A 582 7.50 9.46 49.74
N CYS A 583 7.80 9.74 48.47
CA CYS A 583 6.91 9.39 47.36
C CYS A 583 7.62 8.69 46.21
N CYS A 584 8.58 9.34 45.56
CA CYS A 584 9.20 8.87 44.32
C CYS A 584 10.72 8.65 44.42
N ILE A 585 11.34 8.91 45.58
CA ILE A 585 12.77 8.66 45.79
C ILE A 585 13.06 7.30 46.43
N ASP A 586 12.18 6.82 47.32
CA ASP A 586 12.34 5.59 48.09
C ASP A 586 11.36 4.49 47.58
N LYS A 587 11.09 4.47 46.28
CA LYS A 587 10.28 3.44 45.61
C LYS A 587 11.10 2.70 44.58
#